data_AF-A0A7S3BAK1-F1
#
_entry.id   AF-A0A7S3BAK1-F1
#
_cell.length_a   1.000
_cell.length_b   1.000
_cell.length_c   1.000
_cell.angle_alpha   90.00
_cell.angle_beta   90.00
_cell.angle_gamma   90.00
#
_symmetry.space_group_name_H-M   'P 1'
#
loop_
_entity.id
_entity.type
_entity.pdbx_description
1 polymer ?
#
loop_
_entity_poly.entity_id
_entity_poly.type
_entity_poly.pdbx_seq_one_letter_code
_entity_poly.pdbx_strand_id
1 'polypeptide(L)'
;DICVEMGHLFQIQDDYLDCYGDPETIGKIGTDIYDNKCSWLVNTALKLCSKAQLRVLEDNYAKKDKACEDRVKQVFVELDLESKFRAHEAAANKTLLEKINKIESMPTTIFTKLLGKIYQRKK
;
A
#
# COMPACT_ATOMS: atom_id res chain seq x y z
N ASP A 1 17.54 -8.11 -7.25
CA ASP A 1 17.15 -6.70 -7.00
C ASP A 1 15.80 -6.33 -7.58
N ILE A 2 15.62 -6.34 -8.91
CA ILE A 2 14.34 -5.93 -9.55
C ILE A 2 13.12 -6.71 -9.04
N CYS A 3 13.23 -8.04 -8.91
CA CYS A 3 12.11 -8.84 -8.38
C CYS A 3 11.76 -8.52 -6.92
N VAL A 4 12.75 -8.13 -6.10
CA VAL A 4 12.52 -7.74 -4.70
C VAL A 4 11.75 -6.42 -4.66
N GLU A 5 12.15 -5.46 -5.48
CA GLU A 5 11.46 -4.17 -5.60
C GLU A 5 10.02 -4.32 -6.16
N MET A 6 9.82 -5.22 -7.14
CA MET A 6 8.48 -5.58 -7.60
C MET A 6 7.64 -6.21 -6.48
N GLY A 7 8.25 -7.10 -5.68
CA GLY A 7 7.60 -7.70 -4.51
C GLY A 7 7.19 -6.66 -3.47
N HIS A 8 8.05 -5.67 -3.20
CA HIS A 8 7.71 -4.55 -2.32
C HIS A 8 6.54 -3.73 -2.86
N LEU A 9 6.57 -3.38 -4.15
CA LEU A 9 5.46 -2.65 -4.78
C LEU A 9 4.15 -3.45 -4.69
N PHE A 10 4.20 -4.75 -4.96
CA PHE A 10 3.05 -5.63 -4.85
C PHE A 10 2.48 -5.69 -3.42
N GLN A 11 3.34 -5.81 -2.41
CA GLN A 11 2.89 -5.86 -1.02
C GLN A 11 2.29 -4.52 -0.57
N ILE A 12 2.91 -3.39 -0.93
CA ILE A 12 2.38 -2.05 -0.61
C ILE A 12 1.01 -1.83 -1.28
N GLN A 13 0.83 -2.34 -2.51
CA GLN A 13 -0.47 -2.34 -3.16
C GLN A 13 -1.49 -3.23 -2.43
N ASP A 14 -1.10 -4.41 -1.96
CA ASP A 14 -1.99 -5.28 -1.18
C ASP A 14 -2.47 -4.58 0.10
N ASP A 15 -1.55 -3.96 0.84
CA ASP A 15 -1.85 -3.19 2.05
C ASP A 15 -2.81 -2.01 1.76
N TYR A 16 -2.63 -1.32 0.62
CA TYR A 16 -3.55 -0.26 0.19
C TYR A 16 -4.93 -0.82 -0.15
N LEU A 17 -4.99 -1.90 -0.93
CA LEU A 17 -6.26 -2.52 -1.34
C LEU A 17 -6.99 -3.16 -0.16
N ASP A 18 -6.28 -3.64 0.85
CA ASP A 18 -6.89 -4.15 2.08
C ASP A 18 -7.64 -3.04 2.83
N CYS A 19 -7.13 -1.81 2.82
CA CYS A 19 -7.79 -0.68 3.49
C CYS A 19 -8.84 0.05 2.63
N TYR A 20 -8.55 0.28 1.35
CA TYR A 20 -9.33 1.13 0.43
C TYR A 20 -10.06 0.37 -0.67
N GLY A 21 -9.73 -0.90 -0.90
CA GLY A 21 -10.35 -1.70 -1.92
C GLY A 21 -11.80 -2.06 -1.57
N ASP A 22 -12.64 -2.11 -2.60
CA ASP A 22 -14.00 -2.62 -2.47
C ASP A 22 -13.96 -4.14 -2.21
N PRO A 23 -14.56 -4.64 -1.10
CA PRO A 23 -14.57 -6.07 -0.79
C PRO A 23 -15.10 -6.97 -1.92
N GLU A 24 -16.03 -6.49 -2.74
CA GLU A 24 -16.54 -7.24 -3.90
C GLU A 24 -15.48 -7.37 -5.00
N THR A 25 -14.65 -6.34 -5.17
CA THR A 25 -13.57 -6.31 -6.16
C THR A 25 -12.36 -7.14 -5.70
N ILE A 26 -11.98 -7.00 -4.42
CA ILE A 26 -10.81 -7.70 -3.85
C ILE A 26 -11.15 -9.17 -3.51
N GLY A 27 -12.43 -9.47 -3.24
CA GLY A 27 -12.90 -10.81 -2.85
C GLY A 27 -12.60 -11.18 -1.39
N LYS A 28 -12.15 -10.22 -0.58
CA LYS A 28 -11.94 -10.34 0.86
C LYS A 28 -12.33 -9.04 1.55
N ILE A 29 -12.74 -9.15 2.81
CA ILE A 29 -12.86 -7.99 3.70
C ILE A 29 -11.46 -7.65 4.20
N GLY A 30 -11.10 -6.36 4.16
CA GLY A 30 -9.87 -5.84 4.73
C GLY A 30 -9.76 -6.10 6.23
N THR A 31 -8.60 -6.54 6.69
CA THR A 31 -8.36 -6.95 8.08
C THR A 31 -7.12 -6.33 8.70
N ASP A 32 -6.27 -5.63 7.93
CA ASP A 32 -4.96 -5.17 8.40
C ASP A 32 -5.02 -4.33 9.68
N ILE A 33 -5.97 -3.40 9.76
CA ILE A 33 -6.17 -2.54 10.95
C ILE A 33 -6.61 -3.38 12.16
N TYR A 34 -7.48 -4.36 11.94
CA TYR A 34 -8.05 -5.22 12.98
C TYR A 34 -7.01 -6.21 13.52
N ASP A 35 -6.18 -6.77 12.64
CA ASP A 35 -5.18 -7.79 12.93
C ASP A 35 -3.84 -7.22 13.42
N ASN A 36 -3.77 -5.91 13.67
CA ASN A 36 -2.56 -5.22 14.10
C ASN A 36 -1.39 -5.38 13.12
N LYS A 37 -1.67 -5.40 11.80
CA LYS A 37 -0.62 -5.59 10.82
C LYS A 37 0.25 -4.35 10.70
N CYS A 38 1.54 -4.58 10.49
CA CYS A 38 2.53 -3.53 10.21
C CYS A 38 2.47 -3.10 8.74
N SER A 39 1.29 -2.68 8.28
CA SER A 39 1.06 -2.34 6.87
C SER A 39 1.74 -1.03 6.48
N TRP A 40 1.94 -0.81 5.18
CA TRP A 40 2.50 0.43 4.65
C TRP A 40 1.71 1.67 5.10
N LEU A 41 0.39 1.57 5.20
CA LEU A 41 -0.48 2.67 5.59
C LEU A 41 -0.22 3.15 7.01
N VAL A 42 -0.22 2.25 8.01
CA VAL A 42 0.02 2.64 9.41
C VAL A 42 1.45 3.17 9.59
N ASN A 43 2.44 2.54 8.96
CA ASN A 43 3.83 3.01 9.01
C ASN A 43 4.00 4.40 8.39
N THR A 44 3.24 4.71 7.34
CA THR A 44 3.26 6.02 6.70
C THR A 44 2.51 7.05 7.54
N ALA A 45 1.37 6.66 8.13
CA ALA A 45 0.63 7.51 9.07
C ALA A 45 1.48 7.93 10.27
N LEU A 46 2.16 6.98 10.92
CA LEU A 46 3.00 7.23 12.11
C LEU A 46 4.17 8.19 11.84
N LYS A 47 4.66 8.26 10.59
CA LYS A 47 5.72 9.20 10.20
C LYS A 47 5.22 10.63 9.98
N LEU A 48 3.93 10.80 9.72
CA LEU A 48 3.33 12.06 9.27
C LEU A 48 2.35 12.65 10.29
N CYS A 49 1.81 11.83 11.19
CA CYS A 49 0.75 12.22 12.10
C CYS A 49 1.20 13.29 13.09
N SER A 50 0.28 14.18 13.44
CA SER A 50 0.41 15.03 14.63
C SER A 50 0.29 14.21 15.91
N LYS A 51 0.64 14.81 17.07
CA LYS A 51 0.45 14.16 18.38
C LYS A 51 -1.01 13.76 18.66
N ALA A 52 -1.97 14.56 18.18
CA ALA A 52 -3.39 14.27 18.35
C ALA A 52 -3.81 13.06 17.50
N GLN A 53 -3.39 13.02 16.24
CA GLN A 53 -3.65 11.88 15.35
C GLN A 53 -2.93 10.61 15.82
N LEU A 54 -1.70 10.72 16.34
CA LEU A 54 -0.99 9.60 16.94
C LEU A 54 -1.81 8.96 18.06
N ARG A 55 -2.38 9.76 18.96
CA ARG A 55 -3.23 9.25 20.04
C ARG A 55 -4.48 8.54 19.51
N VAL A 56 -5.10 9.08 18.46
CA VAL A 56 -6.23 8.39 17.78
C VAL A 56 -5.78 7.04 17.23
N LEU A 57 -4.61 6.96 16.59
CA LEU A 57 -4.07 5.69 16.11
C LEU A 57 -3.81 4.71 17.27
N GLU A 58 -3.15 5.15 18.35
CA GLU A 58 -2.85 4.29 19.52
C GLU A 58 -4.13 3.77 20.20
N ASP A 59 -5.16 4.60 20.33
CA ASP A 59 -6.40 4.24 21.02
C ASP A 59 -7.30 3.30 20.19
N ASN A 60 -7.20 3.36 18.85
CA ASN A 60 -8.16 2.72 17.94
C ASN A 60 -7.57 1.62 17.04
N TYR A 61 -6.26 1.58 16.80
CA TYR A 61 -5.64 0.53 15.99
C TYR A 61 -5.71 -0.83 16.70
N ALA A 62 -5.86 -1.92 15.94
CA ALA A 62 -6.02 -3.29 16.47
C ALA A 62 -7.21 -3.48 17.42
N LYS A 63 -8.22 -2.60 17.36
CA LYS A 63 -9.47 -2.78 18.08
C LYS A 63 -10.48 -3.49 17.20
N LYS A 64 -11.13 -4.49 17.79
CA LYS A 64 -12.13 -5.33 17.13
C LYS A 64 -13.50 -4.64 17.06
N ASP A 65 -13.50 -3.39 16.66
CA ASP A 65 -14.66 -2.50 16.66
C ASP A 65 -14.67 -1.64 15.38
N LYS A 66 -15.84 -1.55 14.74
CA LYS A 66 -15.97 -0.86 13.47
C LYS A 66 -15.74 0.64 13.59
N ALA A 67 -16.19 1.26 14.68
CA ALA A 67 -16.01 2.69 14.90
C ALA A 67 -14.54 3.04 15.16
N CYS A 68 -13.79 2.15 15.81
CA CYS A 68 -12.33 2.28 15.93
C CYS A 68 -11.64 2.20 14.55
N GLU A 69 -12.01 1.23 13.72
CA GLU A 69 -11.49 1.12 12.35
C GLU A 69 -11.78 2.39 11.53
N ASP A 70 -13.00 2.91 11.61
CA ASP A 70 -13.40 4.13 10.89
C ASP A 70 -12.61 5.36 11.36
N ARG A 71 -12.30 5.47 12.66
CA ARG A 71 -11.43 6.53 13.19
C ARG A 71 -10.00 6.42 12.65
N VAL A 72 -9.45 5.21 12.55
CA VAL A 72 -8.13 5.00 11.94
C VAL A 72 -8.15 5.38 10.46
N LYS A 73 -9.16 4.93 9.71
CA LYS A 73 -9.33 5.28 8.29
C LYS A 73 -9.50 6.78 8.09
N GLN A 74 -10.20 7.47 8.99
CA GLN A 74 -10.33 8.93 8.95
C GLN A 74 -8.98 9.63 9.09
N VAL A 75 -8.10 9.17 9.99
CA VAL A 75 -6.73 9.70 10.10
C VAL A 75 -5.95 9.46 8.80
N PHE A 76 -6.11 8.31 8.14
CA PHE A 76 -5.46 8.05 6.85
C PHE A 76 -5.94 8.99 5.75
N VAL A 77 -7.24 9.33 5.74
CA VAL A 77 -7.81 10.32 4.82
C VAL A 77 -7.26 11.72 5.12
N GLU A 78 -7.23 12.14 6.38
CA GLU A 78 -6.68 13.45 6.78
C GLU A 78 -5.20 13.62 6.42
N LEU A 79 -4.43 12.52 6.45
CA LEU A 79 -3.03 12.50 6.06
C LEU A 79 -2.80 12.33 4.55
N ASP A 80 -3.87 12.27 3.76
CA ASP A 80 -3.83 12.12 2.30
C ASP A 80 -3.00 10.91 1.86
N LEU A 81 -3.17 9.78 2.56
CA LEU A 81 -2.37 8.57 2.30
C LEU A 81 -2.65 7.95 0.94
N GLU A 82 -3.86 8.12 0.40
CA GLU A 82 -4.19 7.66 -0.95
C GLU A 82 -3.31 8.35 -2.02
N SER A 83 -3.23 9.69 -2.00
CA SER A 83 -2.39 10.41 -2.96
C SER A 83 -0.92 10.07 -2.79
N LYS A 84 -0.46 9.88 -1.54
CA LYS A 84 0.92 9.45 -1.26
C LYS A 84 1.22 8.06 -1.81
N PHE A 85 0.27 7.14 -1.66
CA PHE A 85 0.37 5.81 -2.26
C PHE A 85 0.44 5.90 -3.78
N ARG A 86 -0.44 6.68 -4.43
CA ARG A 86 -0.41 6.86 -5.90
C ARG A 86 0.91 7.45 -6.38
N ALA A 87 1.46 8.43 -5.66
CA ALA A 87 2.77 9.00 -5.96
C ALA A 87 3.90 7.96 -5.81
N HIS A 88 3.86 7.16 -4.74
CA HIS A 88 4.83 6.08 -4.49
C HIS A 88 4.75 4.99 -5.58
N GLU A 89 3.54 4.54 -5.92
CA GLU A 89 3.27 3.55 -6.96
C GLU A 89 3.81 4.00 -8.32
N ALA A 90 3.52 5.24 -8.72
CA ALA A 90 4.01 5.81 -9.98
C ALA A 90 5.54 5.94 -10.00
N ALA A 91 6.15 6.39 -8.90
CA ALA A 91 7.59 6.52 -8.78
C ALA A 91 8.29 5.15 -8.84
N ALA A 92 7.80 4.17 -8.07
CA ALA A 92 8.33 2.81 -8.07
C ALA A 92 8.24 2.16 -9.44
N ASN A 93 7.11 2.30 -10.13
CA ASN A 93 6.93 1.80 -11.50
C ASN A 93 7.92 2.43 -12.48
N LYS A 94 8.11 3.76 -12.41
CA LYS A 94 9.09 4.46 -13.24
C LYS A 94 10.51 3.94 -13.01
N THR A 95 10.94 3.84 -11.74
CA THR A 95 12.28 3.32 -11.39
C THR A 95 12.46 1.87 -11.82
N LEU A 96 11.44 1.02 -11.68
CA LEU A 96 11.47 -0.36 -12.14
C LEU A 96 11.62 -0.45 -13.66
N LEU A 97 10.88 0.36 -14.43
CA LEU A 97 11.04 0.42 -15.89
C LEU A 97 12.44 0.86 -16.32
N GLU A 98 13.00 1.88 -15.66
CA GLU A 98 14.37 2.35 -15.92
C GLU A 98 15.41 1.26 -15.62
N LYS A 99 15.22 0.47 -14.56
CA LYS A 99 16.09 -0.66 -14.24
C LYS A 99 15.95 -1.81 -15.23
N ILE A 100 14.73 -2.14 -15.64
CA ILE A 100 14.47 -3.18 -16.63
C ILE A 100 15.13 -2.84 -17.97
N ASN A 101 15.05 -1.58 -18.41
CA ASN A 101 15.64 -1.14 -19.68
C ASN A 101 17.17 -1.21 -19.71
N LYS A 102 17.83 -1.32 -18.56
CA LYS A 102 19.30 -1.46 -18.46
C LYS A 102 19.76 -2.92 -18.44
N ILE A 103 18.84 -3.89 -18.49
CA ILE A 103 19.20 -5.31 -18.53
C ILE A 103 19.59 -5.68 -19.97
N GLU A 104 20.84 -6.07 -20.15
CA GLU A 104 21.35 -6.56 -21.44
C GLU A 104 21.50 -8.09 -21.46
N SER A 105 21.53 -8.73 -20.29
CA SER A 105 21.89 -10.15 -20.13
C SER A 105 20.74 -11.13 -20.37
N MET A 106 19.49 -10.65 -20.49
CA MET A 106 18.33 -11.52 -20.69
C MET A 106 17.13 -10.75 -21.28
N PRO A 107 16.13 -11.45 -21.84
CA PRO A 107 14.92 -10.81 -22.34
C PRO A 107 14.17 -10.04 -21.25
N THR A 108 13.98 -8.73 -21.46
CA THR A 108 13.28 -7.84 -20.51
C THR A 108 11.76 -8.03 -20.50
N THR A 109 11.23 -8.73 -21.50
CA THR A 109 9.80 -8.96 -21.72
C THR A 109 9.12 -9.67 -20.56
N ILE A 110 9.84 -10.52 -19.82
CA ILE A 110 9.28 -11.20 -18.65
C ILE A 110 9.01 -10.21 -17.50
N PHE A 111 9.93 -9.26 -17.29
CA PHE A 111 9.82 -8.25 -16.23
C PHE A 111 8.77 -7.20 -16.58
N THR A 112 8.71 -6.75 -17.83
CA THR A 112 7.68 -5.77 -18.25
C THR A 112 6.28 -6.37 -18.19
N LYS A 113 6.10 -7.64 -18.59
CA LYS A 113 4.81 -8.35 -18.43
C LYS A 113 4.42 -8.53 -16.97
N LEU A 114 5.37 -8.88 -16.10
CA LEU A 114 5.10 -9.02 -14.67
C LEU A 114 4.74 -7.66 -14.05
N LEU A 115 5.50 -6.62 -14.34
CA LEU A 115 5.24 -5.26 -13.84
C LEU A 115 3.87 -4.74 -14.30
N GLY A 116 3.49 -5.00 -15.55
CA GLY A 116 2.18 -4.62 -16.07
C GLY A 116 1.00 -5.32 -15.39
N LYS A 117 1.21 -6.47 -14.71
CA LYS A 117 0.20 -7.11 -13.87
C LYS A 117 0.15 -6.55 -12.45
N ILE A 118 1.24 -5.94 -11.99
CA ILE A 118 1.37 -5.37 -10.65
C ILE A 118 0.87 -3.92 -10.67
N TYR A 119 1.37 -3.10 -11.58
CA TYR A 119 1.05 -1.67 -11.63
C TYR A 119 -0.46 -1.40 -11.78
N GLN A 120 -1.01 -0.54 -10.91
CA GLN A 120 -2.44 -0.20 -10.87
C GLN A 120 -3.38 -1.41 -10.81
N ARG A 121 -2.91 -2.50 -10.20
CA ARG A 121 -3.72 -3.69 -9.94
C ARG A 121 -4.99 -3.31 -9.17
N LYS A 122 -6.12 -3.79 -9.67
CA LYS A 122 -7.42 -3.69 -8.99
C LYS A 122 -7.80 -4.97 -8.24
N LYS A 123 -7.04 -6.05 -8.44
CA LYS A 123 -7.18 -7.37 -7.82
C LYS A 123 -5.90 -8.17 -7.89
#